data_AF-A0A6N9BNU8-F1
#
_entry.id   AF-A0A6N9BNU8-F1
#
_cell.length_a   1.000
_cell.length_b   1.000
_cell.length_c   1.000
_cell.angle_alpha   90.00
_cell.angle_beta   90.00
_cell.angle_gamma   90.00
#
_symmetry.space_group_name_H-M   'P 1'
#
loop_
_entity.id
_entity.type
_entity.pdbx_description
1 polymer ?
#
loop_
_entity_poly.entity_id
_entity_poly.type
_entity_poly.pdbx_seq_one_letter_code
_entity_poly.pdbx_strand_id
1 'polypeptide(L)' 'MEIAGELPEPPGAARPWAVEIKLGLAPTLGRGFHHAREDVRPERCFVVYSGTERYPLAPGVEAIGLQQMAELLAEA' A
#
# COMPACT_ATOMS: atom_id res chain seq x y z
N MET A 1 -16.32 -3.87 28.32
CA MET A 1 -16.79 -4.54 27.09
C MET A 1 -16.29 -3.69 25.93
N GLU A 2 -15.08 -3.97 25.47
CA GLU A 2 -14.50 -3.28 24.32
C GLU A 2 -15.18 -3.81 23.08
N ILE A 3 -15.80 -2.92 22.31
CA ILE A 3 -16.33 -3.27 21.00
C ILE A 3 -15.13 -3.24 20.06
N ALA A 4 -14.43 -4.38 19.95
CA ALA A 4 -13.55 -4.65 18.83
C ALA A 4 -14.44 -4.82 17.60
N GLY A 5 -14.94 -3.71 17.07
CA GLY A 5 -15.65 -3.67 15.81
C GLY A 5 -14.62 -3.76 14.69
N GLU A 6 -14.32 -4.97 14.24
CA GLU A 6 -13.87 -5.16 12.86
C GLU A 6 -14.94 -4.53 11.97
N LEU A 7 -14.56 -3.51 11.17
CA LEU A 7 -15.48 -2.95 10.18
C LEU A 7 -15.92 -4.13 9.28
N PRO A 8 -17.22 -4.36 9.09
CA PRO A 8 -17.66 -5.44 8.22
C PRO A 8 -17.09 -5.20 6.82
N GLU A 9 -16.39 -6.18 6.27
CA GLU A 9 -15.98 -6.15 4.86
C GLU A 9 -17.26 -6.02 4.01
N PRO A 10 -17.37 -5.01 3.13
CA PRO A 10 -18.54 -4.86 2.30
C PRO A 10 -18.67 -6.13 1.43
N PRO A 11 -19.83 -6.82 1.43
CA PRO A 11 -20.00 -8.03 0.65
C PRO A 11 -19.76 -7.73 -0.84
N GLY A 12 -18.72 -8.36 -1.40
CA GLY A 12 -18.33 -8.21 -2.81
C GLY A 12 -17.32 -7.10 -3.13
N ALA A 13 -16.77 -6.39 -2.13
CA ALA A 13 -15.73 -5.39 -2.37
C ALA A 13 -14.36 -6.05 -2.60
N ALA A 14 -13.67 -5.66 -3.66
CA ALA A 14 -12.27 -6.05 -3.87
C ALA A 14 -11.41 -5.62 -2.68
N ARG A 15 -10.41 -6.43 -2.33
CA ARG A 15 -9.46 -6.06 -1.27
C ARG A 15 -8.74 -4.76 -1.67
N PRO A 16 -8.58 -3.81 -0.74
CA PRO A 16 -8.00 -2.52 -1.07
C PRO A 16 -6.52 -2.66 -1.45
N TRP A 17 -5.98 -1.63 -2.11
CA TRP A 17 -4.53 -1.48 -2.27
C TRP A 17 -4.00 -0.60 -1.14
N ALA A 18 -2.83 -0.94 -0.60
CA ALA A 18 -2.10 -0.10 0.35
C ALA A 18 -1.07 0.77 -0.40
N VAL A 19 -1.13 2.09 -0.18
CA VAL A 19 -0.20 3.05 -0.80
C VAL A 19 0.35 3.98 0.27
N GLU A 20 1.67 4.02 0.41
CA GLU A 20 2.37 5.01 1.24
C GLU A 20 3.19 5.94 0.35
N ILE A 21 3.06 7.26 0.50
CA ILE A 21 3.79 8.25 -0.31
C ILE A 21 4.93 8.86 0.52
N LYS A 22 6.15 8.86 -0.03
CA LYS A 22 7.34 9.45 0.60
C LYS A 22 8.06 10.39 -0.37
N LEU A 23 8.54 11.52 0.15
CA LEU A 23 9.27 12.53 -0.62
C LEU A 23 10.75 12.21 -0.87
N GLY A 24 11.29 11.15 -0.25
CA GLY A 24 12.70 10.77 -0.41
C GLY A 24 12.97 9.83 -1.59
N LEU A 25 14.24 9.73 -2.01
CA LEU A 25 14.69 8.77 -3.03
C LEU A 25 14.95 7.36 -2.47
N ALA A 26 15.15 7.25 -1.16
CA ALA A 26 15.37 5.98 -0.46
C ALA A 26 14.25 5.76 0.56
N PRO A 27 13.07 5.28 0.14
CA PRO A 27 11.96 5.05 1.05
C PRO A 27 12.27 3.91 2.02
N THR A 28 11.91 4.08 3.29
CA THR A 28 11.98 3.02 4.31
C THR A 28 10.59 2.73 4.86
N LEU A 29 10.26 1.45 5.05
CA LEU A 29 8.99 1.04 5.65
C LEU A 29 9.02 1.23 7.16
N GLY A 30 7.97 1.86 7.70
CA GLY A 30 7.76 1.99 9.13
C GLY A 30 6.95 0.83 9.70
N ARG A 31 7.05 0.61 11.02
CA ARG A 31 6.25 -0.41 11.74
C ARG A 31 4.74 -0.27 11.50
N GLY A 32 4.25 0.98 11.40
CA GLY A 32 2.83 1.24 11.13
C GLY A 32 2.33 0.65 9.82
N PHE A 33 3.17 0.62 8.78
CA PHE A 33 2.83 0.02 7.50
C PHE A 33 2.69 -1.50 7.60
N HIS A 34 3.55 -2.17 8.37
CA HIS A 34 3.47 -3.60 8.61
C HIS A 34 2.19 -3.98 9.37
N HIS A 35 1.91 -3.28 10.47
CA HIS A 35 0.69 -3.54 11.26
C HIS A 35 -0.58 -3.28 10.43
N ALA A 36 -0.64 -2.15 9.72
CA ALA A 36 -1.80 -1.85 8.87
C ALA A 36 -2.01 -2.90 7.76
N ARG A 37 -0.93 -3.49 7.21
CA ARG A 37 -1.04 -4.59 6.24
C ARG A 37 -1.60 -5.87 6.85
N GLU A 38 -1.24 -6.18 8.10
CA GLU A 38 -1.76 -7.35 8.82
C GLU A 38 -3.27 -7.22 9.08
N ASP A 39 -3.70 -6.00 9.45
CA ASP A 39 -5.11 -5.68 9.74
C ASP A 39 -5.95 -5.61 8.47
N VAL A 40 -5.50 -4.85 7.46
CA VAL A 40 -6.27 -4.54 6.24
C VAL A 40 -6.20 -5.64 5.19
N ARG A 41 -5.13 -6.46 5.22
CA ARG A 41 -4.86 -7.54 4.24
C ARG A 41 -5.05 -7.10 2.77
N PRO A 42 -4.36 -6.03 2.34
CA PRO A 42 -4.53 -5.47 1.01
C PRO A 42 -4.14 -6.45 -0.11
N GLU A 43 -4.73 -6.28 -1.29
CA GLU A 43 -4.37 -7.06 -2.48
C GLU A 43 -2.96 -6.72 -2.98
N ARG A 44 -2.62 -5.42 -2.96
CA ARG A 44 -1.35 -4.89 -3.46
C ARG A 44 -0.80 -3.83 -2.51
N CYS A 45 0.52 -3.73 -2.42
CA CYS A 45 1.20 -2.79 -1.55
C CYS A 45 2.28 -2.03 -2.30
N PHE A 46 2.16 -0.70 -2.32
CA PHE A 46 3.08 0.19 -3.00
C PHE A 46 3.63 1.24 -2.04
N VAL A 47 4.90 1.59 -2.23
CA VAL A 47 5.49 2.82 -1.69
C VAL A 47 5.82 3.74 -2.85
N VAL A 48 5.06 4.82 -2.96
CA VAL A 48 5.34 5.87 -3.93
C VAL A 48 6.50 6.71 -3.41
N TYR A 49 7.54 6.86 -4.22
CA TYR A 49 8.73 7.62 -3.86
C TYR A 49 9.13 8.59 -4.98
N SER A 50 10.11 9.46 -4.72
CA SER A 50 10.49 10.53 -5.65
C SER A 50 11.33 10.08 -6.86
N GLY A 51 11.64 8.79 -6.98
CA GLY A 51 12.28 8.26 -8.18
C GLY A 51 11.27 7.83 -9.24
N THR A 52 11.76 7.29 -10.34
CA THR A 52 10.95 6.91 -11.51
C THR A 52 10.93 5.42 -11.78
N GLU A 53 11.65 4.62 -10.99
CA GLU A 53 11.76 3.18 -11.18
C GLU A 53 10.70 2.43 -10.37
N ARG A 54 10.53 1.15 -10.68
CA ARG A 54 9.76 0.20 -9.87
C ARG A 54 10.63 -0.98 -9.49
N TYR A 55 10.70 -1.27 -8.21
CA TYR A 55 11.52 -2.36 -7.69
C TYR A 55 10.93 -2.96 -6.41
N PRO A 56 11.25 -4.24 -6.09
CA PRO A 56 10.87 -4.84 -4.82
C PRO A 56 11.53 -4.11 -3.65
N LEU A 57 10.74 -3.57 -2.73
CA LEU A 57 11.23 -2.87 -1.54
C LEU A 57 11.29 -3.80 -0.32
N ALA A 58 10.30 -4.68 -0.19
CA ALA A 58 10.19 -5.66 0.88
C ALA A 58 9.27 -6.82 0.43
N PRO A 59 9.15 -7.93 1.19
CA PRO A 59 8.23 -9.00 0.85
C PRO A 59 6.79 -8.51 0.62
N GLY A 60 6.32 -8.66 -0.62
CA GLY A 60 5.01 -8.22 -1.08
C GLY A 60 4.81 -6.71 -1.10
N VAL A 61 5.88 -5.91 -1.18
CA VAL A 61 5.83 -4.43 -1.30
C VAL A 61 6.76 -3.97 -2.40
N GLU A 62 6.24 -3.13 -3.29
CA GLU A 62 7.01 -2.52 -4.38
C GLU A 62 7.19 -1.03 -4.13
N ALA A 63 8.40 -0.50 -4.34
CA ALA A 63 8.59 0.92 -4.54
C ALA A 63 8.23 1.27 -5.99
N ILE A 64 7.57 2.39 -6.22
CA ILE A 64 7.12 2.83 -7.55
C ILE A 64 7.17 4.37 -7.66
N GLY A 65 7.51 4.89 -8.83
CA GLY A 65 7.41 6.34 -9.08
C GLY A 65 5.96 6.82 -9.20
N LEU A 66 5.71 8.10 -8.90
CA LEU A 66 4.36 8.70 -8.93
C LEU A 66 3.67 8.54 -10.28
N GLN A 67 4.39 8.76 -11.38
CA GLN A 67 3.84 8.63 -12.73
C GLN A 67 3.33 7.22 -13.00
N GLN A 68 4.15 6.21 -12.75
CA GLN A 68 3.78 4.82 -12.99
C GLN A 68 2.66 4.35 -12.05
N MET A 69 2.57 4.88 -10.82
CA MET A 69 1.43 4.62 -9.94
C MET A 69 0.14 5.21 -10.51
N ALA A 70 0.18 6.42 -11.06
CA ALA A 70 -0.99 7.05 -11.67
C ALA A 70 -1.47 6.29 -12.90
N GLU A 71 -0.55 5.83 -13.76
CA GLU A 71 -0.85 4.96 -14.91
C GLU A 71 -1.54 3.67 -14.45
N LEU A 72 -0.98 3.00 -13.42
CA LEU A 72 -1.56 1.78 -12.87
C LEU A 72 -2.97 1.97 -12.31
N LEU A 73 -3.25 3.10 -11.64
CA LEU A 73 -4.58 3.41 -11.11
C LEU A 73 -5.59 3.77 -12.21
N ALA A 74 -5.14 4.34 -13.33
CA ALA A 74 -6.01 4.68 -14.45
C ALA A 74 -6.52 3.45 -15.22
N GLU A 75 -5.80 2.32 -15.12
CA GLU A 75 -6.14 1.05 -15.79
C GLU A 75 -6.90 0.07 -14.87
N ALA A 76 -7.05 0.38 -13.59
CA ALA A 76 -7.59 -0.51 -12.55
C ALA A 76 -9.13 -0.51 -12.46
#